data_AF-A0A7J7M0I8-F1
#
_entry.id   AF-A0A7J7M0I8-F1
#
_cell.length_a   1.000
_cell.length_b   1.000
_cell.length_c   1.000
_cell.angle_alpha   90.00
_cell.angle_beta   90.00
_cell.angle_gamma   90.00
#
_symmetry.space_group_name_H-M   'P 1'
#
loop_
_entity.id
_entity.type
_entity.pdbx_description
1 polymer ?
#
loop_
_entity_poly.entity_id
_entity_poly.type
_entity_poly.pdbx_seq_one_letter_code
_entity_poly.pdbx_strand_id
1 'polypeptide(L)'
;MGDRNEKESCRDYQQQQQQQQRSQLDSIVDAAGCIIVVEVFSNKFDSYIVSESSLVIYSQKIVLKTCGKTMLLLAIGRIVELAHVLCLTVFPVRYSRGSFIFPEAQLAPRRNFSEEVAVLDSYFGGLKTGSNTYILGDPANRNFNWHVYCVSQDMFSPLEKISSITVEVCMTHLEKGRASRQLCPHMKFSSLITISAGTP
;
A
#
# COMPACT_ATOMS: atom_id res chain seq x y z
N MET A 1 5.05 32.15 37.02
CA MET A 1 3.77 31.42 36.82
C MET A 1 3.46 31.13 35.33
N GLY A 2 4.09 31.78 34.35
CA GLY A 2 3.79 31.57 32.91
C GLY A 2 4.41 30.33 32.24
N ASP A 3 5.55 29.84 32.70
CA ASP A 3 6.34 28.79 32.03
C ASP A 3 5.78 27.35 32.18
N ARG A 4 4.78 27.17 33.06
CA ARG A 4 4.06 25.88 33.22
C ARG A 4 2.89 25.75 32.23
N ASN A 5 2.14 26.83 32.02
CA ASN A 5 0.98 26.85 31.11
C ASN A 5 1.39 26.72 29.62
N GLU A 6 2.54 27.26 29.23
CA GLU A 6 3.04 27.12 27.84
C GLU A 6 3.51 25.69 27.52
N LYS A 7 4.14 25.02 28.48
CA LYS A 7 4.59 23.61 28.31
C LYS A 7 3.42 22.63 28.27
N GLU A 8 2.35 22.93 29.00
CA GLU A 8 1.11 22.15 29.01
C GLU A 8 0.35 22.30 27.69
N SER A 9 0.20 23.55 27.21
CA SER A 9 -0.38 23.86 25.89
C SER A 9 0.38 23.20 24.72
N CYS A 10 1.71 23.18 24.77
CA CYS A 10 2.54 22.52 23.74
C CYS A 10 2.35 20.99 23.72
N ARG A 11 2.22 20.35 24.90
CA ARG A 11 1.95 18.91 25.00
C ARG A 11 0.57 18.55 24.47
N ASP A 12 -0.44 19.34 24.81
CA ASP A 12 -1.82 19.12 24.35
C ASP A 12 -1.91 19.24 22.83
N TYR A 13 -1.22 20.23 22.25
CA TYR A 13 -1.12 20.40 20.80
C TYR A 13 -0.46 19.18 20.13
N GLN A 14 0.66 18.69 20.68
CA GLN A 14 1.34 17.50 20.15
C GLN A 14 0.48 16.24 20.23
N GLN A 15 -0.27 16.08 21.31
CA GLN A 15 -1.15 14.92 21.51
C GLN A 15 -2.35 14.96 20.55
N GLN A 16 -2.91 16.16 20.30
CA GLN A 16 -3.96 16.35 19.30
C GLN A 16 -3.46 16.03 17.89
N GLN A 17 -2.25 16.46 17.53
CA GLN A 17 -1.65 16.17 16.22
C GLN A 17 -1.43 14.66 16.02
N GLN A 18 -0.92 13.96 17.04
CA GLN A 18 -0.77 12.50 16.99
C GLN A 18 -2.12 11.78 16.85
N GLN A 19 -3.13 12.22 17.60
CA GLN A 19 -4.47 11.64 17.51
C GLN A 19 -5.11 11.87 16.13
N GLN A 20 -4.91 13.06 15.56
CA GLN A 20 -5.37 13.37 14.20
C GLN A 20 -4.67 12.48 13.17
N GLN A 21 -3.33 12.36 13.24
CA GLN A 21 -2.56 11.49 12.35
C GLN A 21 -3.05 10.03 12.45
N ARG A 22 -3.27 9.53 13.67
CA ARG A 22 -3.78 8.18 13.88
C ARG A 22 -5.16 7.98 13.25
N SER A 23 -6.09 8.91 13.46
CA SER A 23 -7.43 8.83 12.87
C SER A 23 -7.42 8.82 11.34
N GLN A 24 -6.47 9.52 10.71
CA GLN A 24 -6.28 9.49 9.27
C GLN A 24 -5.80 8.11 8.81
N LEU A 25 -4.84 7.50 9.52
CA LEU A 25 -4.35 6.16 9.22
C LEU A 25 -5.43 5.09 9.43
N ASP A 26 -6.19 5.17 10.52
CA ASP A 26 -7.33 4.29 10.77
C ASP A 26 -8.32 4.35 9.61
N SER A 27 -8.67 5.56 9.13
CA SER A 27 -9.58 5.70 7.99
C SER A 27 -9.07 5.07 6.69
N ILE A 28 -7.75 4.99 6.47
CA ILE A 28 -7.15 4.30 5.31
C ILE A 28 -7.33 2.79 5.45
N VAL A 29 -6.99 2.22 6.60
CA VAL A 29 -7.05 0.76 6.79
C VAL A 29 -8.50 0.27 6.92
N ASP A 30 -9.38 1.06 7.53
CA ASP A 30 -10.80 0.76 7.66
C ASP A 30 -11.46 0.68 6.29
N ALA A 31 -11.09 1.56 5.35
CA ALA A 31 -11.54 1.50 3.96
C ALA A 31 -11.12 0.20 3.26
N ALA A 32 -9.99 -0.39 3.66
CA ALA A 32 -9.58 -1.71 3.19
C ALA A 32 -10.30 -2.87 3.91
N GLY A 33 -11.07 -2.61 4.97
CA GLY A 33 -11.69 -3.61 5.84
C GLY A 33 -10.74 -4.18 6.88
N CYS A 34 -9.79 -3.36 7.34
CA CYS A 34 -8.72 -3.76 8.24
C CYS A 34 -8.60 -2.83 9.45
N ILE A 35 -7.94 -3.29 10.51
CA ILE A 35 -7.62 -2.48 11.70
C ILE A 35 -6.13 -2.51 12.01
N ILE A 36 -5.59 -1.41 12.55
CA ILE A 36 -4.22 -1.37 13.07
C ILE A 36 -4.17 -2.12 14.41
N VAL A 37 -3.27 -3.10 14.51
CA VAL A 37 -3.08 -3.92 15.72
C VAL A 37 -1.78 -3.63 16.46
N VAL A 38 -0.73 -3.24 15.73
CA VAL A 38 0.58 -2.92 16.33
C VAL A 38 1.20 -1.75 15.58
N GLU A 39 1.89 -0.88 16.32
CA GLU A 39 2.61 0.28 15.82
C GLU A 39 4.09 0.17 16.17
N VAL A 40 4.95 0.47 15.20
CA VAL A 40 6.41 0.47 15.35
C VAL A 40 6.96 1.72 14.68
N PHE A 41 7.54 2.60 15.49
CA PHE A 41 8.07 3.89 15.03
C PHE A 41 9.58 3.83 14.83
N SER A 42 10.09 4.56 13.83
CA SER A 42 11.52 4.74 13.62
C SER A 42 11.82 6.14 13.10
N ASN A 43 13.11 6.50 13.04
CA ASN A 43 13.53 7.78 12.48
C ASN A 43 13.35 7.89 10.96
N LYS A 44 13.07 6.79 10.25
CA LYS A 44 12.98 6.75 8.78
C LYS A 44 11.58 6.46 8.26
N PHE A 45 10.80 5.70 9.02
CA PHE A 45 9.45 5.28 8.68
C PHE A 45 8.71 4.80 9.91
N ASP A 46 7.39 4.83 9.80
CA ASP A 46 6.49 4.21 10.76
C ASP A 46 5.88 2.96 10.11
N SER A 47 5.84 1.86 10.86
CA SER A 47 5.32 0.59 10.39
C SER A 47 4.18 0.13 11.29
N TYR A 48 3.14 -0.40 10.67
CA TYR A 48 1.91 -0.81 11.32
C TYR A 48 1.61 -2.26 10.91
N ILE A 49 1.42 -3.12 11.90
CA ILE A 49 0.79 -4.43 11.65
C ILE A 49 -0.70 -4.17 11.63
N VAL A 50 -1.35 -4.72 10.62
CA VAL A 50 -2.77 -4.54 10.35
C VAL A 50 -3.40 -5.95 10.35
N SER A 51 -4.66 -6.11 10.75
CA SER A 51 -5.29 -7.40 11.06
C SER A 51 -5.09 -8.52 10.03
N GLU A 52 -4.89 -8.20 8.75
CA GLU A 52 -4.48 -9.15 7.69
C GLU A 52 -3.41 -8.57 6.74
N SER A 53 -2.61 -7.63 7.22
CA SER A 53 -1.90 -6.69 6.34
C SER A 53 -0.69 -6.04 7.04
N SER A 54 0.08 -5.25 6.29
CA SER A 54 1.06 -4.33 6.84
C SER A 54 0.97 -2.98 6.13
N LEU A 55 1.14 -1.90 6.87
CA LEU A 55 1.22 -0.55 6.36
C LEU A 55 2.55 0.07 6.77
N VAL A 56 3.25 0.72 5.84
CA VAL A 56 4.50 1.43 6.13
C VAL A 56 4.40 2.85 5.57
N ILE A 57 4.65 3.84 6.42
CA ILE A 57 4.63 5.27 6.10
C ILE A 57 6.05 5.82 6.17
N TYR A 58 6.52 6.34 5.05
CA TYR A 58 7.72 7.16 4.96
C TYR A 58 7.30 8.62 4.78
N SER A 59 8.27 9.55 4.92
CA SER A 59 8.02 10.99 4.74
C SER A 59 7.28 11.36 3.44
N GLN A 60 7.51 10.63 2.34
CA GLN A 60 6.88 10.88 1.03
C GLN A 60 6.46 9.59 0.33
N LYS A 61 6.19 8.51 1.07
CA LYS A 61 5.79 7.22 0.47
C LYS A 61 4.94 6.43 1.44
N ILE A 62 3.84 5.89 0.94
CA ILE A 62 2.99 4.93 1.63
C ILE A 62 3.09 3.58 0.91
N VAL A 63 3.29 2.52 1.70
CA VAL A 63 3.28 1.14 1.22
C VAL A 63 2.22 0.39 2.00
N LEU A 64 1.12 0.05 1.33
CA LEU A 64 0.05 -0.77 1.90
C LEU A 64 0.09 -2.15 1.25
N LYS A 65 0.32 -3.16 2.08
CA LYS A 65 0.32 -4.56 1.68
C LYS A 65 -0.82 -5.25 2.38
N THR A 66 -1.74 -5.82 1.61
CA THR A 66 -2.85 -6.58 2.16
C THR A 66 -2.79 -8.03 1.75
N CYS A 67 -3.53 -8.88 2.45
CA CYS A 67 -3.73 -10.26 2.01
C CYS A 67 -5.20 -10.71 1.98
N GLY A 68 -5.44 -11.86 1.36
CA GLY A 68 -6.74 -12.52 1.36
C GLY A 68 -7.79 -11.81 0.49
N LYS A 69 -8.97 -11.57 1.08
CA LYS A 69 -10.13 -10.91 0.41
C LYS A 69 -10.22 -9.41 0.70
N THR A 70 -9.22 -8.86 1.39
CA THR A 70 -9.14 -7.45 1.77
C THR A 70 -9.23 -6.55 0.54
N MET A 71 -10.07 -5.52 0.61
CA MET A 71 -10.41 -4.64 -0.50
C MET A 71 -9.42 -3.48 -0.63
N LEU A 72 -8.14 -3.79 -0.87
CA LEU A 72 -7.05 -2.79 -0.92
C LEU A 72 -7.37 -1.59 -1.81
N LEU A 73 -8.00 -1.83 -2.97
CA LEU A 73 -8.32 -0.78 -3.93
C LEU A 73 -9.30 0.27 -3.36
N LEU A 74 -10.10 -0.06 -2.35
CA LEU A 74 -10.99 0.89 -1.69
C LEU A 74 -10.24 1.88 -0.79
N ALA A 75 -9.05 1.52 -0.29
CA ALA A 75 -8.22 2.45 0.48
C ALA A 75 -7.59 3.55 -0.39
N ILE A 76 -7.54 3.38 -1.72
CA ILE A 76 -6.88 4.32 -2.63
C ILE A 76 -7.56 5.68 -2.60
N GLY A 77 -8.89 5.72 -2.65
CA GLY A 77 -9.64 6.98 -2.58
C GLY A 77 -9.27 7.77 -1.33
N ARG A 78 -9.19 7.09 -0.19
CA ARG A 78 -8.82 7.72 1.08
C ARG A 78 -7.38 8.23 1.10
N ILE A 79 -6.45 7.47 0.53
CA ILE A 79 -5.03 7.89 0.41
C ILE A 79 -4.92 9.15 -0.47
N VAL A 80 -5.63 9.19 -1.61
CA VAL A 80 -5.62 10.32 -2.54
C VAL A 80 -6.24 11.57 -1.90
N GLU A 81 -7.37 11.43 -1.21
CA GLU A 81 -7.99 12.53 -0.46
C GLU A 81 -7.04 13.13 0.58
N LEU A 82 -6.37 12.27 1.36
CA LEU A 82 -5.42 12.73 2.39
C LEU A 82 -4.20 13.40 1.77
N ALA A 83 -3.68 12.86 0.67
CA ALA A 83 -2.59 13.51 -0.08
C ALA A 83 -3.01 14.92 -0.55
N HIS A 84 -4.24 15.07 -1.06
CA HIS A 84 -4.77 16.37 -1.47
C HIS A 84 -4.88 17.36 -0.29
N VAL A 85 -5.39 16.90 0.87
CA VAL A 85 -5.45 17.73 2.10
C VAL A 85 -4.06 18.19 2.56
N LEU A 86 -3.04 17.36 2.33
CA LEU A 86 -1.64 17.65 2.65
C LEU A 86 -0.91 18.40 1.53
N CYS A 87 -1.59 18.81 0.46
CA CYS A 87 -1.01 19.45 -0.72
C CYS A 87 0.12 18.62 -1.38
N LEU A 88 0.02 17.29 -1.32
CA LEU A 88 0.96 16.35 -1.94
C LEU A 88 0.46 15.90 -3.31
N THR A 89 1.37 15.88 -4.29
CA THR A 89 1.11 15.26 -5.60
C THR A 89 1.36 13.76 -5.53
N VAL A 90 0.34 12.95 -5.80
CA VAL A 90 0.43 11.48 -5.82
C VAL A 90 1.14 11.00 -7.09
N PHE A 91 2.44 10.72 -6.98
CA PHE A 91 3.29 10.25 -8.07
C PHE A 91 4.69 9.82 -7.59
N PRO A 92 5.32 8.77 -8.14
CA PRO A 92 4.75 7.71 -8.98
C PRO A 92 3.86 6.76 -8.17
N VAL A 93 3.07 5.95 -8.88
CA VAL A 93 2.19 4.94 -8.30
C VAL A 93 2.54 3.56 -8.87
N ARG A 94 2.58 2.55 -8.00
CA ARG A 94 2.72 1.14 -8.39
C ARG A 94 1.75 0.27 -7.62
N TYR A 95 0.95 -0.51 -8.33
CA TYR A 95 0.15 -1.60 -7.78
C TYR A 95 0.65 -2.92 -8.35
N SER A 96 0.86 -3.92 -7.50
CA SER A 96 1.26 -5.25 -7.92
C SER A 96 0.54 -6.34 -7.12
N ARG A 97 0.31 -7.47 -7.78
CA ARG A 97 -0.10 -8.70 -7.11
C ARG A 97 0.28 -9.95 -7.90
N GLY A 98 0.44 -11.04 -7.18
CA GLY A 98 0.43 -12.37 -7.78
C GLY A 98 -0.96 -12.75 -8.32
N SER A 99 -0.98 -13.82 -9.09
CA SER A 99 -2.22 -14.51 -9.44
C SER A 99 -2.86 -15.11 -8.20
N PHE A 100 -4.19 -15.05 -8.11
CA PHE A 100 -4.91 -15.66 -6.99
C PHE A 100 -4.88 -17.18 -7.12
N ILE A 101 -4.63 -17.92 -6.04
CA ILE A 101 -4.92 -19.38 -6.03
C ILE A 101 -6.43 -19.62 -6.20
N PHE A 102 -7.28 -18.74 -5.66
CA PHE A 102 -8.74 -18.85 -5.74
C PHE A 102 -9.35 -17.58 -6.37
N PRO A 103 -9.24 -17.39 -7.70
CA PRO A 103 -9.80 -16.23 -8.40
C PRO A 103 -11.31 -16.10 -8.20
N GLU A 104 -12.04 -17.22 -8.25
CA GLU A 104 -13.51 -17.26 -8.10
C GLU A 104 -14.00 -16.79 -6.73
N ALA A 105 -13.12 -16.75 -5.72
CA ALA A 105 -13.47 -16.28 -4.38
C ALA A 105 -13.30 -14.76 -4.21
N GLN A 106 -12.80 -14.06 -5.25
CA GLN A 106 -12.65 -12.61 -5.24
C GLN A 106 -13.95 -11.91 -5.62
N LEU A 107 -14.21 -10.76 -5.00
CA LEU A 107 -15.35 -9.90 -5.30
C LEU A 107 -14.89 -8.69 -6.11
N ALA A 108 -15.80 -8.00 -6.79
CA ALA A 108 -15.47 -6.73 -7.45
C ALA A 108 -14.88 -5.74 -6.43
N PRO A 109 -13.85 -4.95 -6.79
CA PRO A 109 -13.23 -4.81 -8.11
C PRO A 109 -12.00 -5.73 -8.34
N ARG A 110 -11.91 -6.85 -7.62
CA ARG A 110 -10.74 -7.76 -7.59
C ARG A 110 -10.93 -9.04 -8.39
N ARG A 111 -12.00 -9.17 -9.18
CA ARG A 111 -12.31 -10.42 -9.90
C ARG A 111 -11.31 -10.72 -11.01
N ASN A 112 -10.82 -9.69 -11.68
CA ASN A 112 -9.83 -9.81 -12.73
C ASN A 112 -8.99 -8.52 -12.80
N PHE A 113 -7.86 -8.59 -13.51
CA PHE A 113 -6.93 -7.45 -13.57
C PHE A 113 -7.48 -6.24 -14.30
N SER A 114 -8.37 -6.43 -15.28
CA SER A 114 -8.98 -5.30 -16.00
C SER A 114 -9.87 -4.45 -15.11
N GLU A 115 -10.62 -5.06 -14.17
CA GLU A 115 -11.42 -4.32 -13.19
C GLU A 115 -10.52 -3.51 -12.25
N GLU A 116 -9.41 -4.10 -11.80
CA GLU A 116 -8.46 -3.43 -10.92
C GLU A 116 -7.82 -2.23 -11.62
N VAL A 117 -7.42 -2.40 -12.89
CA VAL A 117 -6.89 -1.33 -13.74
C VAL A 117 -7.92 -0.22 -13.92
N ALA A 118 -9.18 -0.54 -14.21
CA ALA A 118 -10.23 0.47 -14.37
C ALA A 118 -10.42 1.32 -13.09
N VAL A 119 -10.36 0.70 -11.91
CA VAL A 119 -10.39 1.45 -10.64
C VAL A 119 -9.15 2.32 -10.51
N LEU A 120 -7.96 1.80 -10.77
CA LEU A 120 -6.70 2.55 -10.67
C LEU A 120 -6.66 3.73 -11.64
N ASP A 121 -7.10 3.55 -12.87
CA ASP A 121 -7.16 4.60 -13.89
C ASP A 121 -8.18 5.69 -13.56
N SER A 122 -9.24 5.37 -12.82
CA SER A 122 -10.17 6.40 -12.31
C SER A 122 -9.49 7.41 -11.38
N TYR A 123 -8.38 7.03 -10.73
CA TYR A 123 -7.58 7.92 -9.88
C TYR A 123 -6.34 8.47 -10.60
N PHE A 124 -5.66 7.64 -11.39
CA PHE A 124 -4.31 7.93 -11.87
C PHE A 124 -4.18 7.98 -13.40
N GLY A 125 -5.20 7.57 -14.15
CA GLY A 125 -5.13 7.46 -15.61
C GLY A 125 -5.00 8.82 -16.33
N GLY A 126 -5.44 9.90 -15.69
CA GLY A 126 -5.28 11.27 -16.20
C GLY A 126 -3.93 11.93 -15.91
N LEU A 127 -3.00 11.23 -15.23
CA LEU A 127 -1.66 11.77 -14.96
C LEU A 127 -0.85 11.83 -16.27
N LYS A 128 0.08 12.79 -16.36
CA LYS A 128 0.73 13.23 -17.61
C LYS A 128 1.31 12.12 -18.50
N THR A 129 1.71 10.99 -17.93
CA THR A 129 2.33 9.87 -18.65
C THR A 129 1.39 8.71 -18.94
N GLY A 130 0.13 8.80 -18.50
CA GLY A 130 -0.81 7.69 -18.55
C GLY A 130 -0.39 6.52 -17.65
N SER A 131 -1.11 5.41 -17.74
CA SER A 131 -0.82 4.19 -17.01
C SER A 131 -0.22 3.12 -17.90
N ASN A 132 0.68 2.32 -17.32
CA ASN A 132 1.25 1.15 -17.95
C ASN A 132 0.84 -0.09 -17.16
N THR A 133 0.52 -1.17 -17.88
CA THR A 133 0.15 -2.45 -17.28
C THR A 133 1.00 -3.59 -17.86
N TYR A 134 1.40 -4.52 -16.99
CA TYR A 134 2.22 -5.66 -17.36
C TYR A 134 1.68 -6.92 -16.67
N ILE A 135 1.75 -8.04 -17.38
CA ILE A 135 1.56 -9.38 -16.81
C ILE A 135 2.86 -10.12 -17.03
N LEU A 136 3.63 -10.30 -15.96
CA LEU A 136 4.94 -10.96 -15.98
C LEU A 136 4.77 -12.42 -15.57
N GLY A 137 5.27 -13.36 -16.35
CA GLY A 137 5.17 -14.78 -16.04
C GLY A 137 5.09 -15.64 -17.29
N ASP A 138 4.72 -16.90 -17.11
CA ASP A 138 4.57 -17.86 -18.19
C ASP A 138 3.12 -17.85 -18.70
N PRO A 139 2.87 -17.50 -19.98
CA PRO A 139 1.54 -17.56 -20.57
C PRO A 139 0.88 -18.94 -20.50
N ALA A 140 1.69 -20.01 -20.48
CA ALA A 140 1.21 -21.38 -20.35
C ALA A 140 0.85 -21.75 -18.90
N ASN A 141 1.45 -21.09 -17.90
CA ASN A 141 1.18 -21.32 -16.48
C ASN A 141 0.68 -20.05 -15.77
N ARG A 142 -0.63 -19.81 -15.94
CA ARG A 142 -1.29 -18.60 -15.45
C ARG A 142 -1.34 -18.47 -13.91
N ASN A 143 -1.05 -19.55 -13.17
CA ASN A 143 -1.14 -19.56 -11.72
C ASN A 143 -0.01 -18.78 -11.02
N PHE A 144 1.05 -18.44 -11.74
CA PHE A 144 2.23 -17.76 -11.18
C PHE A 144 2.53 -16.43 -11.86
N ASN A 145 1.56 -15.87 -12.58
CA ASN A 145 1.73 -14.56 -13.20
C ASN A 145 1.69 -13.45 -12.15
N TRP A 146 2.48 -12.41 -12.39
CA TRP A 146 2.57 -11.19 -11.62
C TRP A 146 1.93 -10.06 -12.42
N HIS A 147 0.88 -9.46 -11.85
CA HIS A 147 0.14 -8.37 -12.47
C HIS A 147 0.67 -7.06 -11.91
N VAL A 148 1.04 -6.12 -12.79
CA VAL A 148 1.67 -4.85 -12.41
C VAL A 148 0.95 -3.72 -13.12
N TYR A 149 0.48 -2.75 -12.35
CA TYR A 149 0.04 -1.44 -12.82
C TYR A 149 1.03 -0.40 -12.32
N CYS A 150 1.44 0.52 -13.18
CA CYS A 150 2.28 1.64 -12.76
C CYS A 150 2.01 2.92 -13.54
N VAL A 151 2.17 4.03 -12.83
CA VAL A 151 2.25 5.38 -13.39
C VAL A 151 3.59 5.95 -12.98
N SER A 152 4.43 6.25 -13.97
CA SER A 152 5.81 6.73 -13.80
C SER A 152 6.14 7.70 -14.93
N GLN A 153 7.12 8.58 -14.73
CA GLN A 153 7.62 9.43 -15.79
C GLN A 153 8.53 8.59 -16.68
N ASP A 154 8.36 8.67 -18.00
CA ASP A 154 9.28 8.08 -19.01
C ASP A 154 10.58 8.90 -19.12
N MET A 155 11.15 9.28 -17.98
CA MET A 155 12.39 10.02 -17.92
C MET A 155 13.29 9.35 -16.90
N PHE A 156 13.74 8.12 -17.21
CA PHE A 156 15.04 7.69 -16.71
C PHE A 156 16.09 8.62 -17.32
N SER A 157 16.30 9.79 -16.73
CA SER A 157 17.58 10.45 -16.92
C SER A 157 18.62 9.49 -16.32
N PRO A 158 19.72 9.15 -17.02
CA PRO A 158 20.74 8.23 -16.51
C PRO A 158 21.37 8.67 -15.17
N LEU A 159 21.08 9.90 -14.72
CA LEU A 159 21.54 10.49 -13.46
C LEU A 159 20.52 10.38 -12.30
N GLU A 160 19.28 9.94 -12.53
CA GLU A 160 18.37 9.72 -11.41
C GLU A 160 18.77 8.46 -10.63
N LYS A 161 19.41 8.72 -9.50
CA LYS A 161 19.82 7.74 -8.51
C LYS A 161 18.62 6.86 -8.15
N ILE A 162 18.75 5.55 -8.37
CA ILE A 162 17.78 4.56 -7.86
C ILE A 162 17.66 4.77 -6.35
N SER A 163 16.60 5.44 -5.92
CA SER A 163 16.42 5.84 -4.52
C SER A 163 15.85 4.71 -3.66
N SER A 164 15.30 3.67 -4.28
CA SER A 164 14.80 2.49 -3.58
C SER A 164 14.74 1.25 -4.47
N ILE A 165 14.94 0.09 -3.84
CA ILE A 165 14.75 -1.25 -4.45
C ILE A 165 13.67 -1.96 -3.62
N THR A 166 12.70 -2.57 -4.28
CA THR A 166 11.69 -3.42 -3.64
C THR A 166 11.87 -4.85 -4.14
N VAL A 167 12.04 -5.78 -3.22
CA VAL A 167 12.13 -7.22 -3.52
C VAL A 167 10.91 -7.91 -2.90
N GLU A 168 10.08 -8.52 -3.74
CA GLU A 168 8.93 -9.31 -3.33
C GLU A 168 9.22 -10.80 -3.57
N VAL A 169 9.21 -11.62 -2.52
CA VAL A 169 9.37 -13.07 -2.61
C VAL A 169 8.06 -13.74 -2.20
N CYS A 170 7.40 -14.38 -3.17
CA CYS A 170 6.19 -15.16 -2.92
C CYS A 170 6.51 -16.65 -2.92
N MET A 171 6.33 -17.29 -1.78
CA MET A 171 6.60 -18.71 -1.58
C MET A 171 5.28 -19.47 -1.50
N THR A 172 5.17 -20.59 -2.21
CA THR A 172 4.03 -21.52 -2.12
C THR A 172 4.53 -22.92 -1.75
N HIS A 173 3.64 -23.80 -1.31
CA HIS A 173 3.95 -25.22 -1.02
C HIS A 173 5.12 -25.42 -0.04
N LEU A 174 5.20 -24.58 0.99
CA LEU A 174 6.22 -24.68 2.03
C LEU A 174 6.13 -26.04 2.76
N GLU A 175 7.30 -26.61 3.07
CA GLU A 175 7.41 -27.89 3.76
C GLU A 175 6.72 -27.86 5.13
N LYS A 176 5.75 -28.76 5.38
CA LYS A 176 4.94 -28.80 6.60
C LYS A 176 5.75 -28.84 7.90
N GLY A 177 6.87 -29.57 7.90
CA GLY A 177 7.77 -29.66 9.06
C GLY A 177 8.36 -28.30 9.47
N ARG A 178 8.60 -27.41 8.51
CA ARG A 178 9.11 -26.05 8.75
C ARG A 178 7.99 -25.02 8.91
N ALA A 179 6.86 -25.23 8.25
CA ALA A 179 5.70 -24.34 8.26
C ALA A 179 4.85 -24.43 9.56
N SER A 180 4.83 -25.60 10.20
CA SER A 180 3.95 -25.92 11.34
C SER A 180 4.13 -25.04 12.58
N ARG A 181 5.24 -24.30 12.69
CA ARG A 181 5.53 -23.46 13.86
C ARG A 181 4.94 -22.04 13.78
N GLN A 182 4.52 -21.58 12.59
CA GLN A 182 4.20 -20.15 12.38
C GLN A 182 3.07 -19.87 11.38
N LEU A 183 2.52 -20.87 10.68
CA LEU A 183 1.53 -20.64 9.63
C LEU A 183 0.12 -21.09 10.06
N CYS A 184 -0.83 -20.16 10.03
CA CYS A 184 -2.23 -20.50 9.88
C CYS A 184 -2.41 -21.25 8.53
N PRO A 185 -3.16 -22.36 8.48
CA PRO A 185 -3.26 -23.23 7.30
C PRO A 185 -3.93 -22.57 6.08
N HIS A 186 -4.49 -21.37 6.25
CA HIS A 186 -4.99 -20.55 5.15
C HIS A 186 -3.86 -19.65 4.63
N MET A 187 -3.16 -20.13 3.60
CA MET A 187 -2.26 -19.29 2.79
C MET A 187 -3.06 -18.14 2.16
N LYS A 188 -2.67 -16.90 2.46
CA LYS A 188 -3.33 -15.69 1.94
C LYS A 188 -2.42 -14.99 0.93
N PHE A 189 -2.95 -14.73 -0.27
CA PHE A 189 -2.28 -13.96 -1.33
C PHE A 189 -2.02 -12.55 -0.87
N SER A 190 -0.91 -11.96 -1.28
CA SER A 190 -0.66 -10.55 -1.01
C SER A 190 -0.81 -9.68 -2.25
N SER A 191 -1.51 -8.57 -2.08
CA SER A 191 -1.39 -7.42 -2.97
C SER A 191 -0.62 -6.31 -2.29
N LEU A 192 0.16 -5.59 -3.07
CA LEU A 192 0.96 -4.47 -2.63
C LEU A 192 0.59 -3.25 -3.45
N ILE A 193 0.38 -2.12 -2.79
CA ILE A 193 0.41 -0.82 -3.45
C ILE A 193 1.47 0.05 -2.80
N THR A 194 2.25 0.70 -3.65
CA THR A 194 3.20 1.74 -3.27
C THR A 194 2.77 3.02 -3.96
N ILE A 195 2.47 4.02 -3.15
CA ILE A 195 2.19 5.38 -3.61
C ILE A 195 3.27 6.28 -3.03
N SER A 196 3.95 7.02 -3.91
CA SER A 196 4.90 8.05 -3.51
C SER A 196 4.28 9.43 -3.72
N ALA A 197 4.77 10.41 -2.96
CA ALA A 197 4.57 11.81 -3.26
C ALA A 197 5.74 12.30 -4.13
N GLY A 198 5.42 12.96 -5.23
CA GLY A 198 6.39 13.47 -6.20
C GLY A 198 6.40 15.00 -6.16
N THR A 199 7.52 15.61 -6.55
CA THR A 199 7.55 17.04 -6.84
C THR A 199 6.83 17.34 -8.16
N PRO A 200 6.07 18.45 -8.27
CA PRO A 200 5.29 18.83 -9.46
C PRO A 200 6.06 18.86 -10.79
#